data_AF-A0A368FUN2-F1
#
_entry.id   AF-A0A368FUN2-F1
#
_cell.length_a   1.000
_cell.length_b   1.000
_cell.length_c   1.000
_cell.angle_alpha   90.00
_cell.angle_beta   90.00
_cell.angle_gamma   90.00
#
_symmetry.space_group_name_H-M   'P 1'
#
loop_
_entity.id
_entity.type
_entity.pdbx_description
1 polymer ?
#
loop_
_entity_poly.entity_id
_entity_poly.type
_entity_poly.pdbx_seq_one_letter_code
_entity_poly.pdbx_strand_id
1 'polypeptide(L)'
;MPEAPAKRKSGALSLYDDDDEEKPPAKKATGGLEPLQLIAVLGCRRGQRDDMQDAHLLMNTFDLELSFVKRCALYAIFDGHAGARAAKFCEEHIPSTLKKKLSSYSDLTSMEKQLKRVFTETFKSVDERFLNEAKKHKPVWKDGTTVTCVLLLNDALYVANLGDSKVRSLWNELI
;
A
#
# COMPACT_ATOMS: atom_id res chain seq x y z
N MET A 1 -36.20 -62.95 -49.47
CA MET A 1 -36.43 -63.70 -48.22
C MET A 1 -36.38 -65.18 -48.54
N PRO A 2 -35.76 -66.08 -47.75
CA PRO A 2 -35.09 -65.91 -46.46
C PRO A 2 -33.58 -66.27 -46.49
N GLU A 3 -33.01 -66.29 -45.29
CA GLU A 3 -31.63 -66.15 -44.82
C GLU A 3 -30.65 -67.29 -45.14
N ALA A 4 -29.36 -66.93 -45.24
CA ALA A 4 -28.22 -67.85 -45.24
C ALA A 4 -27.47 -67.76 -43.89
N PRO A 5 -26.91 -68.87 -43.38
CA PRO A 5 -26.39 -68.94 -42.01
C PRO A 5 -25.02 -68.28 -41.85
N ALA A 6 -24.91 -67.40 -40.86
CA ALA A 6 -23.66 -66.75 -40.47
C ALA A 6 -22.70 -67.74 -39.80
N LYS A 7 -21.48 -67.80 -40.32
CA LYS A 7 -20.37 -68.61 -39.81
C LYS A 7 -19.91 -68.08 -38.44
N ARG A 8 -19.80 -68.99 -37.48
CA ARG A 8 -19.15 -68.78 -36.18
C ARG A 8 -17.68 -68.41 -36.38
N LYS A 9 -17.23 -67.31 -35.79
CA LYS A 9 -15.82 -67.04 -35.49
C LYS A 9 -15.66 -66.88 -33.99
N SER A 10 -14.75 -67.66 -33.44
CA SER A 10 -14.26 -67.59 -32.08
C SER A 10 -13.53 -66.26 -31.86
N GLY A 11 -13.92 -65.51 -30.84
CA GLY A 11 -13.20 -64.34 -30.34
C GLY A 11 -13.37 -64.32 -28.83
N ALA A 12 -12.25 -64.36 -28.12
CA ALA A 12 -12.18 -64.37 -26.67
C ALA A 12 -12.85 -63.12 -26.08
N LEU A 13 -13.61 -63.32 -25.01
CA LEU A 13 -14.25 -62.30 -24.20
C LEU A 13 -13.17 -61.65 -23.31
N SER A 14 -12.60 -60.52 -23.72
CA SER A 14 -11.88 -59.61 -22.81
C SER A 14 -12.88 -58.59 -22.30
N LEU A 15 -13.36 -58.80 -21.08
CA LEU A 15 -14.12 -57.83 -20.31
C LEU A 15 -13.15 -56.79 -19.72
N TYR A 16 -13.62 -55.55 -19.64
CA TYR A 16 -13.05 -54.34 -19.03
C TYR A 16 -12.36 -53.37 -20.01
N ASP A 17 -13.19 -52.41 -20.46
CA ASP A 17 -12.86 -51.15 -21.13
C ASP A 17 -12.36 -50.10 -20.12
N ASP A 18 -11.52 -49.20 -20.64
CA ASP A 18 -11.25 -47.80 -20.27
C ASP A 18 -11.34 -47.34 -18.80
N ASP A 19 -10.18 -47.01 -18.24
CA ASP A 19 -10.03 -45.87 -17.33
C ASP A 19 -8.78 -45.08 -17.77
N ASP A 20 -9.01 -44.06 -18.60
CA ASP A 20 -8.08 -42.95 -18.79
C ASP A 20 -7.83 -42.31 -17.42
N GLU A 21 -6.69 -42.63 -16.79
CA GLU A 21 -6.21 -41.91 -15.60
C GLU A 21 -5.89 -40.47 -15.99
N GLU A 22 -6.89 -39.60 -15.85
CA GLU A 22 -6.77 -38.15 -15.96
C GLU A 22 -5.85 -37.66 -14.84
N LYS A 23 -4.56 -37.55 -15.19
CA LYS A 23 -3.51 -37.05 -14.30
C LYS A 23 -3.95 -35.66 -13.80
N PRO A 24 -4.14 -35.46 -12.48
CA PRO A 24 -4.63 -34.19 -11.97
C PRO A 24 -3.69 -33.07 -12.40
N PRO A 25 -4.21 -31.90 -12.85
CA PRO A 25 -3.35 -30.82 -13.30
C PRO A 25 -2.42 -30.45 -12.15
N ALA A 26 -1.13 -30.56 -12.40
CA ALA A 26 -0.10 -30.10 -11.49
C ALA A 26 -0.40 -28.63 -11.19
N LYS A 27 -0.93 -28.36 -9.98
CA LYS A 27 -1.02 -27.01 -9.46
C LYS A 27 0.42 -26.51 -9.43
N LYS A 28 0.79 -25.69 -10.42
CA LYS A 28 1.96 -24.82 -10.31
C LYS A 28 1.70 -23.99 -9.08
N ALA A 29 2.28 -24.39 -7.94
CA ALA A 29 2.39 -23.53 -6.79
C ALA A 29 3.21 -22.34 -7.27
N THR A 30 2.52 -21.27 -7.66
CA THR A 30 3.10 -19.95 -7.74
C THR A 30 3.54 -19.66 -6.31
N GLY A 31 4.82 -19.91 -6.02
CA GLY A 31 5.46 -19.63 -4.74
C GLY A 31 5.56 -18.13 -4.53
N GLY A 32 4.43 -17.43 -4.52
CA GLY A 32 4.31 -16.13 -3.91
C GLY A 32 4.43 -16.36 -2.42
N LEU A 33 5.54 -15.92 -1.82
CA LEU A 33 5.58 -15.72 -0.39
C LEU A 33 4.44 -14.76 -0.03
N GLU A 34 3.54 -15.19 0.85
CA GLU A 34 2.54 -14.28 1.41
C GLU A 34 3.27 -13.09 2.03
N PRO A 35 2.81 -11.84 1.79
CA PRO A 35 3.47 -10.68 2.33
C PRO A 35 3.57 -10.80 3.85
N LEU A 36 4.78 -10.60 4.39
CA LEU A 36 4.99 -10.59 5.84
C LEU A 36 4.01 -9.62 6.50
N GLN A 37 3.42 -10.06 7.61
CA GLN A 37 2.52 -9.26 8.41
C GLN A 37 3.24 -7.99 8.88
N LEU A 38 2.65 -6.83 8.58
CA LEU A 38 3.11 -5.54 9.09
C LEU A 38 2.60 -5.35 10.51
N ILE A 39 3.52 -5.13 11.44
CA ILE A 39 3.21 -4.72 12.81
C ILE A 39 3.66 -3.28 12.96
N ALA A 40 2.72 -2.41 13.29
CA ALA A 40 2.99 -1.01 13.56
C ALA A 40 2.47 -0.64 14.94
N VAL A 41 3.28 0.07 15.71
CA VAL A 41 2.98 0.53 17.06
C VAL A 41 3.25 2.01 17.12
N LEU A 42 2.38 2.74 17.81
CA LEU A 42 2.45 4.17 17.98
C LEU A 42 2.43 4.52 19.46
N GLY A 43 3.27 5.47 19.86
CA GLY A 43 3.22 6.11 21.17
C GLY A 43 3.21 7.63 21.02
N CYS A 44 2.24 8.29 21.65
CA CYS A 44 2.12 9.75 21.67
C CYS A 44 2.02 10.23 23.11
N ARG A 45 2.79 11.27 23.48
CA ARG A 45 2.75 11.87 24.82
C ARG A 45 2.99 13.37 24.72
N ARG A 46 2.14 14.17 25.36
CA ARG A 46 2.30 15.63 25.46
C ARG A 46 3.56 16.06 26.23
N GLY A 47 3.94 15.28 27.25
CA GLY A 47 5.02 15.66 28.15
C GLY A 47 4.69 16.93 28.95
N GLN A 48 5.68 17.82 29.05
CA GLN A 48 5.63 19.05 29.85
C GLN A 48 4.98 20.26 29.15
N ARG A 49 4.66 20.16 27.86
CA ARG A 49 3.97 21.23 27.12
C ARG A 49 2.53 21.37 27.60
N ASP A 50 1.96 22.57 27.46
CA ASP A 50 0.57 22.84 27.81
C ASP A 50 -0.39 22.09 26.88
N ASP A 51 -0.07 22.09 25.57
CA ASP A 51 -0.87 21.50 24.50
C ASP A 51 -0.13 20.37 23.77
N MET A 52 -0.89 19.40 23.24
CA MET A 52 -0.41 18.37 22.31
C MET A 52 -0.64 18.87 20.88
N GLN A 53 0.44 19.20 20.17
CA GLN A 53 0.36 19.76 18.81
C GLN A 53 0.73 18.73 17.72
N ASP A 54 1.29 17.58 18.10
CA ASP A 54 1.63 16.52 17.16
C ASP A 54 0.39 15.78 16.63
N ALA A 55 0.52 15.26 15.42
CA ALA A 55 -0.39 14.31 14.79
C ALA A 55 0.40 13.19 14.10
N HIS A 56 -0.28 12.16 13.60
CA HIS A 56 0.39 11.00 12.98
C HIS A 56 -0.50 10.28 11.97
N LEU A 57 0.09 9.43 11.12
CA LEU A 57 -0.62 8.43 10.32
C LEU A 57 -0.12 7.04 10.69
N LEU A 58 -1.06 6.11 10.87
CA LEU A 58 -0.79 4.69 11.14
C LEU A 58 -1.65 3.80 10.23
N MET A 59 -1.34 3.74 8.95
CA MET A 59 -2.12 3.00 7.95
C MET A 59 -1.35 1.76 7.47
N ASN A 60 -1.60 0.61 8.10
CA ASN A 60 -1.01 -0.68 7.68
C ASN A 60 -1.52 -1.17 6.32
N THR A 61 -2.68 -0.69 5.91
CA THR A 61 -3.28 -0.96 4.60
C THR A 61 -3.62 0.36 3.94
N PHE A 62 -2.77 0.80 3.02
CA PHE A 62 -2.98 1.98 2.19
C PHE A 62 -3.29 1.55 0.75
N ASP A 63 -4.53 1.14 0.51
CA ASP A 63 -4.94 0.55 -0.77
C ASP A 63 -4.94 1.60 -1.89
N LEU A 64 -4.12 1.37 -2.91
CA LEU A 64 -4.00 2.21 -4.10
C LEU A 64 -4.88 1.72 -5.26
N GLU A 65 -5.51 0.53 -5.14
CA GLU A 65 -6.31 -0.12 -6.19
C GLU A 65 -5.50 -0.40 -7.47
N LEU A 66 -4.22 -0.75 -7.31
CA LEU A 66 -3.27 -1.00 -8.39
C LEU A 66 -2.81 -2.46 -8.39
N SER A 67 -3.02 -3.18 -9.49
CA SER A 67 -2.74 -4.62 -9.60
C SER A 67 -1.27 -5.00 -9.41
N PHE A 68 -0.34 -4.07 -9.65
CA PHE A 68 1.10 -4.27 -9.47
C PHE A 68 1.59 -3.91 -8.05
N VAL A 69 0.69 -3.44 -7.17
CA VAL A 69 0.97 -3.15 -5.76
C VAL A 69 0.35 -4.25 -4.91
N LYS A 70 1.19 -5.13 -4.37
CA LYS A 70 0.79 -6.25 -3.51
C LYS A 70 0.66 -5.85 -2.04
N ARG A 71 1.47 -4.90 -1.61
CA ARG A 71 1.51 -4.41 -0.23
C ARG A 71 1.75 -2.91 -0.24
N CYS A 72 0.97 -2.17 0.54
CA CYS A 72 1.19 -0.74 0.70
C CYS A 72 0.75 -0.28 2.08
N ALA A 73 1.61 0.51 2.72
CA ALA A 73 1.35 1.11 4.03
C ALA A 73 1.86 2.55 4.06
N LEU A 74 1.18 3.39 4.83
CA LEU A 74 1.50 4.81 4.97
C LEU A 74 1.61 5.16 6.44
N TYR A 75 2.77 5.68 6.83
CA TYR A 75 3.04 6.16 8.17
C TYR A 75 3.54 7.59 8.10
N ALA A 76 3.17 8.41 9.07
CA ALA A 76 3.70 9.75 9.16
C ALA A 76 3.68 10.26 10.60
N ILE A 77 4.56 11.20 10.89
CA ILE A 77 4.52 12.04 12.07
C ILE A 77 4.51 13.49 11.64
N PHE A 78 3.77 14.29 12.38
CA PHE A 78 3.60 15.72 12.16
C PHE A 78 3.86 16.44 13.48
N ASP A 79 4.94 17.21 13.59
CA ASP A 79 5.25 18.01 14.77
C ASP A 79 4.74 19.44 14.56
N GLY A 80 3.59 19.75 15.19
CA GLY A 80 2.91 21.02 15.06
C GLY A 80 3.55 22.12 15.91
N HIS A 81 3.55 23.35 15.39
CA HIS A 81 3.98 24.54 16.12
C HIS A 81 3.02 25.71 15.91
N ALA A 82 2.93 26.59 16.92
CA ALA A 82 1.94 27.68 16.98
C ALA A 82 0.46 27.21 16.92
N GLY A 83 0.23 25.93 17.19
CA GLY A 83 -1.07 25.27 17.26
C GLY A 83 -1.07 23.91 16.53
N ALA A 84 -2.11 23.11 16.77
CA ALA A 84 -2.23 21.75 16.24
C ALA A 84 -2.92 21.68 14.87
N ARG A 85 -3.40 22.80 14.33
CA ARG A 85 -4.30 22.77 13.15
C ARG A 85 -3.58 22.31 11.90
N ALA A 86 -2.34 22.77 11.68
CA ALA A 86 -1.56 22.36 10.53
C ALA A 86 -1.26 20.86 10.54
N ALA A 87 -0.83 20.32 11.69
CA ALA A 87 -0.54 18.89 11.86
C ALA A 87 -1.78 18.02 11.58
N LYS A 88 -2.94 18.38 12.17
CA LYS A 88 -4.22 17.68 11.93
C LYS A 88 -4.70 17.82 10.49
N PHE A 89 -4.48 18.98 9.87
CA PHE A 89 -4.85 19.19 8.47
C PHE A 89 -4.02 18.28 7.55
N CYS A 90 -2.72 18.11 7.84
CA CYS A 90 -1.85 17.18 7.12
C CYS A 90 -2.29 15.72 7.30
N GLU A 91 -2.60 15.31 8.54
CA GLU A 91 -3.14 13.98 8.86
C GLU A 91 -4.40 13.66 8.03
N GLU A 92 -5.34 14.58 7.95
CA GLU A 92 -6.59 14.37 7.21
C GLU A 92 -6.40 14.34 5.68
N HIS A 93 -5.53 15.18 5.14
CA HIS A 93 -5.51 15.49 3.70
C HIS A 93 -4.38 14.84 2.91
N ILE A 94 -3.25 14.48 3.54
CA ILE A 94 -2.13 13.83 2.84
C ILE A 94 -2.55 12.47 2.25
N PRO A 95 -3.23 11.56 3.00
CA PRO A 95 -3.54 10.23 2.48
C PRO A 95 -4.38 10.26 1.19
N SER A 96 -5.46 11.06 1.19
CA SER A 96 -6.36 11.16 0.03
C SER A 96 -5.69 11.85 -1.17
N THR A 97 -4.92 12.91 -0.92
CA THR A 97 -4.19 13.63 -1.98
C THR A 97 -3.10 12.76 -2.60
N LEU A 98 -2.37 12.02 -1.77
CA LEU A 98 -1.32 11.10 -2.20
C LEU A 98 -1.91 9.92 -2.98
N LYS A 99 -2.97 9.27 -2.45
CA LYS A 99 -3.65 8.15 -3.13
C LYS A 99 -4.09 8.55 -4.54
N LYS A 100 -4.75 9.71 -4.69
CA LYS A 100 -5.20 10.22 -5.99
C LYS A 100 -4.06 10.43 -7.00
N LYS A 101 -2.87 10.84 -6.53
CA LYS A 101 -1.71 11.04 -7.40
C LYS A 101 -1.01 9.73 -7.75
N LEU A 102 -1.04 8.73 -6.87
CA LEU A 102 -0.43 7.42 -7.11
C LEU A 102 -1.33 6.51 -7.96
N SER A 103 -2.64 6.63 -7.83
CA SER A 103 -3.62 5.78 -8.55
C SER A 103 -3.64 6.02 -10.07
N SER A 104 -2.93 7.04 -10.59
CA SER A 104 -2.86 7.31 -12.03
C SER A 104 -1.79 6.52 -12.77
N TYR A 105 -0.93 5.77 -12.07
CA TYR A 105 0.17 5.02 -12.69
C TYR A 105 -0.25 3.61 -13.08
N SER A 106 0.25 3.13 -14.23
CA SER A 106 -0.04 1.79 -14.77
C SER A 106 1.04 0.75 -14.46
N ASP A 107 2.23 1.17 -14.02
CA ASP A 107 3.33 0.29 -13.71
C ASP A 107 4.19 0.83 -12.54
N LEU A 108 4.85 -0.10 -11.84
CA LEU A 108 5.65 0.20 -10.64
C LEU A 108 6.88 1.07 -10.98
N THR A 109 7.56 0.78 -12.09
CA THR A 109 8.82 1.47 -12.42
C THR A 109 8.61 2.96 -12.71
N SER A 110 7.55 3.29 -13.44
CA SER A 110 7.15 4.67 -13.73
C SER A 110 6.75 5.40 -12.45
N MET A 111 5.96 4.74 -11.59
CA MET A 111 5.54 5.30 -10.30
C MET A 111 6.75 5.64 -9.43
N GLU A 112 7.67 4.70 -9.22
CA GLU A 112 8.85 4.87 -8.37
C GLU A 112 9.73 6.03 -8.85
N LYS A 113 9.94 6.17 -10.16
CA LYS A 113 10.69 7.29 -10.76
C LYS A 113 10.04 8.65 -10.48
N GLN A 114 8.72 8.70 -10.31
CA GLN A 114 7.97 9.93 -10.07
C GLN A 114 7.65 10.18 -8.60
N LEU A 115 7.94 9.26 -7.68
CA LEU A 115 7.57 9.39 -6.25
C LEU A 115 8.04 10.71 -5.63
N LYS A 116 9.28 11.14 -5.89
CA LYS A 116 9.80 12.43 -5.40
C LYS A 116 8.90 13.60 -5.82
N ARG A 117 8.52 13.64 -7.09
CA ARG A 117 7.61 14.65 -7.64
C ARG A 117 6.22 14.54 -7.01
N VAL A 118 5.68 13.32 -6.90
CA VAL A 118 4.36 13.08 -6.31
C VAL A 118 4.28 13.57 -4.87
N PHE A 119 5.27 13.26 -4.02
CA PHE A 119 5.34 13.78 -2.65
C PHE A 119 5.45 15.31 -2.62
N THR A 120 6.31 15.89 -3.47
CA THR A 120 6.50 17.35 -3.54
C THR A 120 5.19 18.06 -3.90
N GLU A 121 4.49 17.57 -4.92
CA GLU A 121 3.19 18.12 -5.31
C GLU A 121 2.09 17.85 -4.28
N THR A 122 2.14 16.72 -3.58
CA THR A 122 1.20 16.42 -2.49
C THR A 122 1.35 17.43 -1.36
N PHE A 123 2.56 17.63 -0.86
CA PHE A 123 2.83 18.57 0.23
C PHE A 123 2.49 20.00 -0.18
N LYS A 124 2.88 20.42 -1.39
CA LYS A 124 2.53 21.74 -1.92
C LYS A 124 1.01 21.95 -2.01
N SER A 125 0.27 20.96 -2.53
CA SER A 125 -1.18 21.06 -2.66
C SER A 125 -1.88 21.11 -1.29
N VAL A 126 -1.42 20.32 -0.31
CA VAL A 126 -1.97 20.34 1.05
C VAL A 126 -1.65 21.66 1.75
N ASP A 127 -0.42 22.17 1.61
CA ASP A 127 0.01 23.46 2.16
C ASP A 127 -0.81 24.62 1.60
N GLU A 128 -0.98 24.70 0.28
CA GLU A 128 -1.81 25.73 -0.36
C GLU A 128 -3.26 25.71 0.14
N ARG A 129 -3.83 24.50 0.33
CA ARG A 129 -5.17 24.34 0.89
C ARG A 129 -5.24 24.80 2.34
N PHE A 130 -4.25 24.46 3.16
CA PHE A 130 -4.19 24.90 4.55
C PHE A 130 -4.02 26.41 4.66
N LEU A 131 -3.14 27.03 3.87
CA LEU A 131 -2.95 28.47 3.81
C LEU A 131 -4.24 29.21 3.44
N ASN A 132 -5.02 28.67 2.50
CA ASN A 132 -6.31 29.23 2.11
C ASN A 132 -7.34 29.12 3.25
N GLU A 133 -7.33 28.02 4.01
CA GLU A 133 -8.19 27.87 5.18
C GLU A 133 -7.79 28.83 6.31
N ALA A 134 -6.50 28.86 6.66
CA ALA A 134 -5.94 29.73 7.69
C ALA A 134 -6.29 31.22 7.49
N LYS A 135 -6.27 31.69 6.23
CA LYS A 135 -6.61 33.07 5.87
C LYS A 135 -8.08 33.45 6.08
N LYS A 136 -9.00 32.48 6.19
CA LYS A 136 -10.42 32.74 6.43
C LYS A 136 -10.71 33.17 7.88
N HIS A 137 -9.79 32.88 8.80
CA HIS A 137 -9.96 33.16 10.22
C HIS A 137 -9.35 34.51 10.65
N LYS A 138 -9.90 35.09 11.72
CA LYS A 138 -9.40 36.32 12.37
C LYS A 138 -9.23 36.08 13.88
N PRO A 139 -8.00 36.17 14.43
CA PRO A 139 -6.73 36.37 13.72
C PRO A 139 -6.40 35.22 12.77
N VAL A 140 -5.60 35.51 11.74
CA VAL A 140 -5.11 34.49 10.79
C VAL A 140 -4.30 33.46 11.57
N TRP A 141 -4.55 32.18 11.28
CA TRP A 141 -3.78 31.10 11.90
C TRP A 141 -2.31 31.17 11.48
N LYS A 142 -1.43 30.92 12.44
CA LYS A 142 0.03 30.92 12.23
C LYS A 142 0.62 29.53 12.46
N ASP A 143 -0.23 28.51 12.56
CA ASP A 143 0.17 27.12 12.76
C ASP A 143 1.05 26.66 11.60
N GLY A 144 2.04 25.87 11.93
CA GLY A 144 2.81 25.09 10.96
C GLY A 144 3.04 23.69 11.51
N THR A 145 3.60 22.82 10.68
CA THR A 145 3.95 21.46 11.09
C THR A 145 5.16 20.96 10.32
N THR A 146 5.95 20.09 10.94
CA THR A 146 6.84 19.20 10.20
C THR A 146 6.03 18.10 9.52
N VAL A 147 6.65 17.38 8.58
CA VAL A 147 6.14 16.16 7.97
C VAL A 147 7.30 15.18 7.80
N THR A 148 7.27 14.05 8.53
CA THR A 148 8.10 12.89 8.20
C THR A 148 7.18 11.75 7.80
N CYS A 149 7.22 11.36 6.54
CA CYS A 149 6.32 10.37 5.95
C CYS A 149 7.11 9.17 5.43
N VAL A 150 6.57 7.97 5.66
CA VAL A 150 7.10 6.69 5.21
C VAL A 150 6.02 5.97 4.41
N LEU A 151 6.31 5.71 3.14
CA LEU A 151 5.49 4.89 2.27
C LEU A 151 6.19 3.56 2.04
N LEU A 152 5.57 2.48 2.49
CA LEU A 152 5.96 1.14 2.09
C LEU A 152 5.21 0.80 0.81
N LEU A 153 5.94 0.41 -0.23
CA LEU A 153 5.38 -0.06 -1.49
C LEU A 153 6.05 -1.38 -1.85
N ASN A 154 5.28 -2.47 -1.85
CA ASN A 154 5.78 -3.83 -1.93
C ASN A 154 6.87 -4.08 -0.87
N ASP A 155 8.14 -4.18 -1.29
CA ASP A 155 9.30 -4.43 -0.44
C ASP A 155 10.24 -3.21 -0.31
N ALA A 156 9.83 -2.07 -0.86
CA ALA A 156 10.61 -0.83 -0.82
C ALA A 156 10.00 0.20 0.15
N LEU A 157 10.86 0.82 0.95
CA LEU A 157 10.50 1.91 1.86
C LEU A 157 10.95 3.25 1.27
N TYR A 158 10.00 4.16 1.10
CA TYR A 158 10.23 5.53 0.64
C TYR A 158 9.99 6.51 1.77
N VAL A 159 10.95 7.39 2.00
CA VAL A 159 10.89 8.41 3.04
C VAL A 159 10.80 9.78 2.39
N ALA A 160 9.83 10.58 2.83
CA ALA A 160 9.75 12.01 2.52
C ALA A 160 9.78 12.81 3.83
N ASN A 161 10.75 13.71 3.97
CA ASN A 161 10.96 14.49 5.19
C ASN A 161 10.97 16.00 4.90
N LEU A 162 10.21 16.75 5.70
CA LEU A 162 10.12 18.21 5.66
C LEU A 162 10.09 18.75 7.10
N GLY A 163 11.17 19.40 7.51
CA GLY A 163 11.37 19.83 8.91
C GLY A 163 12.47 19.02 9.59
N ASP A 164 12.47 19.03 10.92
CA ASP A 164 13.53 18.51 11.79
C ASP A 164 13.16 17.22 12.54
N SER A 165 11.93 16.73 12.38
CA SER A 165 11.55 15.36 12.71
C SER A 165 12.37 14.34 11.90
N LYS A 166 12.49 13.09 12.39
CA LYS A 166 13.44 12.10 11.85
C LYS A 166 12.85 10.71 11.77
N VAL A 167 13.32 9.96 10.78
CA VAL A 167 13.11 8.51 10.67
C VAL A 167 14.45 7.80 10.67
N ARG A 168 14.49 6.60 11.24
CA ARG A 168 15.63 5.70 11.21
C ARG A 168 15.16 4.32 10.79
N SER A 169 15.75 3.78 9.73
CA SER A 169 15.63 2.38 9.38
C SER A 169 16.76 1.59 10.05
N LEU A 170 16.46 0.36 10.43
CA LEU A 170 17.42 -0.62 10.92
C LEU A 170 17.28 -1.84 10.02
N TRP A 171 18.38 -2.24 9.40
CA TRP A 171 18.46 -3.45 8.59
C TRP A 171 19.57 -4.30 9.18
N ASN A 172 19.25 -5.54 9.52
CA ASN A 172 20.28 -6.53 9.82
C ASN A 172 20.54 -7.29 8.52
N GLU A 173 21.78 -7.27 8.06
CA GLU A 173 22.25 -8.29 7.14
C GLU A 173 22.33 -9.59 7.96
N LEU A 174 21.56 -10.61 7.56
CA LEU A 174 21.84 -11.96 8.02
C LEU A 174 23.22 -12.33 7.45
N ILE A 175 24.17 -12.58 8.35
CA ILE A 175 25.44 -13.25 8.07
C ILE A 175 25.16 -14.72 7.76
#